data_AF-A0A535EZ00-F1
#
_entry.id   AF-A0A535EZ00-F1
#
_cell.length_a   1.000
_cell.length_b   1.000
_cell.length_c   1.000
_cell.angle_alpha   90.00
_cell.angle_beta   90.00
_cell.angle_gamma   90.00
#
_symmetry.space_group_name_H-M   'P 1'
#
loop_
_entity.id
_entity.type
_entity.pdbx_description
1 polymer ?
#
loop_
_entity_poly.entity_id
_entity_poly.type
_entity_poly.pdbx_seq_one_letter_code
_entity_poly.pdbx_strand_id
1 'polypeptide(L)'
;MSSATTGIPGEETSLVARLDLEQKVRLLTGRDSWVLYGVGAVGLRPMVLSDGPAGVRGTRFDRDDPSSSLPCGVGLAATWDERLVQEVALALGREARAKGVDVLLGPTVNIVRTPLAGRGFECFSEDPLLTTRMAVAYVRGVQQAGVAATAKHFVGNDSETDRRTYDARITDQVLRELYLPPFEACVAEADVALVMAAYNSVNGATMTANKTLLRGLLKGEWGFRGVVVSDWSATNTTVPSALGGLDLVMPGPRGPWGDQLLAAVRAGRVPEAEIDDKVARLLVLAERVGALDGSVDGEAVAPPTPRAPIDPALLREVTARSFVMLANHGGLLPLDAGATRKLALIGPNAVDPQTQGGGSVRVLAVARPGLAEALSSAPGGPAVSVHQGCLTSATIRLPAAGSLRDPVSGDPGVRLEIRSADGAIVHEVAIPSSVVTWWDGLPEAVDIPGSQVVMRTRYRAEVDGPHVLGAAAVGLVRVAVDGSQLAEARTLPPRCRCSFAPARRWRCAWNTAPT
;
A
#
# COMPACT_ATOMS: atom_id res chain seq x y z
N MET A 1 -2.70 -0.45 40.89
CA MET A 1 -3.53 -0.05 39.73
C MET A 1 -3.75 -1.28 38.88
N SER A 2 -4.98 -1.77 38.86
CA SER A 2 -5.35 -3.08 38.33
C SER A 2 -5.05 -3.20 36.84
N SER A 3 -4.27 -4.21 36.46
CA SER A 3 -4.09 -4.67 35.08
C SER A 3 -5.35 -5.41 34.67
N ALA A 4 -6.43 -4.69 34.36
CA ALA A 4 -7.60 -5.30 33.77
C ALA A 4 -7.26 -5.70 32.33
N THR A 5 -7.06 -7.00 32.11
CA THR A 5 -7.09 -7.61 30.79
C THR A 5 -8.50 -7.39 30.25
N THR A 6 -8.64 -6.58 29.21
CA THR A 6 -9.92 -6.36 28.51
C THR A 6 -10.18 -7.58 27.62
N GLY A 7 -10.34 -8.75 28.24
CA GLY A 7 -10.53 -10.00 27.52
C GLY A 7 -11.83 -9.99 26.72
N ILE A 8 -11.79 -10.57 25.53
CA ILE A 8 -12.95 -10.81 24.67
C ILE A 8 -13.64 -12.08 25.19
N PRO A 9 -14.86 -12.02 25.77
CA PRO A 9 -15.58 -13.21 26.18
C PRO A 9 -16.19 -13.91 24.95
N GLY A 10 -15.99 -15.23 24.81
CA GLY A 10 -16.60 -16.02 23.72
C GLY A 10 -15.92 -17.38 23.45
N GLU A 11 -16.39 -18.07 22.39
CA GLU A 11 -15.88 -19.37 21.91
C GLU A 11 -14.38 -19.34 21.57
N GLU A 12 -13.83 -18.17 21.28
CA GLU A 12 -12.42 -17.92 20.96
C GLU A 12 -11.51 -18.24 22.14
N THR A 13 -11.97 -18.06 23.39
CA THR A 13 -11.20 -18.47 24.58
C THR A 13 -10.95 -19.98 24.57
N SER A 14 -11.94 -20.76 24.10
CA SER A 14 -11.80 -22.22 23.98
C SER A 14 -10.86 -22.62 22.85
N LEU A 15 -10.77 -21.83 21.78
CA LEU A 15 -9.83 -22.03 20.67
C LEU A 15 -8.40 -21.66 21.09
N VAL A 16 -8.20 -20.54 21.77
CA VAL A 16 -6.89 -20.12 22.31
C VAL A 16 -6.30 -21.20 23.22
N ALA A 17 -7.13 -21.85 24.05
CA ALA A 17 -6.70 -22.91 24.95
C ALA A 17 -6.21 -24.19 24.23
N ARG A 18 -6.52 -24.37 22.95
CA ARG A 18 -6.04 -25.50 22.13
C ARG A 18 -4.64 -25.27 21.53
N LEU A 19 -4.12 -24.05 21.65
CA LEU A 19 -2.83 -23.66 21.09
C LEU A 19 -1.75 -23.71 22.16
N ASP A 20 -0.58 -24.23 21.82
CA ASP A 20 0.62 -24.05 22.65
C ASP A 20 1.19 -22.64 22.50
N LEU A 21 2.11 -22.25 23.39
CA LEU A 21 2.65 -20.90 23.42
C LEU A 21 3.41 -20.54 22.14
N GLU A 22 4.11 -21.51 21.53
CA GLU A 22 4.86 -21.36 20.29
C GLU A 22 3.93 -21.07 19.12
N GLN A 23 2.82 -21.82 19.00
CA GLN A 23 1.76 -21.59 18.03
C GLN A 23 1.15 -20.22 18.22
N LYS A 24 0.78 -19.86 19.45
CA LYS A 24 0.22 -18.54 19.78
C LYS A 24 1.15 -17.42 19.32
N VAL A 25 2.43 -17.45 19.71
CA VAL A 25 3.42 -16.43 19.36
C VAL A 25 3.66 -16.36 17.85
N ARG A 26 3.66 -17.50 17.15
CA ARG A 26 3.83 -17.57 15.70
C ARG A 26 2.73 -16.82 14.96
N LEU A 27 1.48 -16.89 15.43
CA LEU A 27 0.34 -16.19 14.80
C LEU A 27 0.44 -14.65 14.90
N LEU A 28 1.24 -14.12 15.82
CA LEU A 28 1.35 -12.68 16.07
C LEU A 28 2.33 -11.96 15.13
N THR A 29 2.94 -12.66 14.18
CA THR A 29 3.82 -12.09 13.15
C THR A 29 3.41 -12.63 11.78
N GLY A 30 3.50 -11.80 10.74
CA GLY A 30 3.24 -12.25 9.37
C GLY A 30 4.08 -13.49 9.01
N ARG A 31 3.54 -14.37 8.17
CA ARG A 31 4.32 -15.45 7.55
C ARG A 31 5.32 -14.89 6.55
N ASP A 32 4.85 -13.93 5.78
CA ASP A 32 5.62 -13.20 4.78
C ASP A 32 5.16 -11.73 4.76
N SER A 33 5.39 -11.04 3.63
CA SER A 33 4.99 -9.65 3.47
C SER A 33 3.48 -9.42 3.50
N TRP A 34 2.65 -10.39 3.16
CA TRP A 34 1.21 -10.20 2.92
C TRP A 34 0.33 -11.29 3.52
N VAL A 35 0.89 -12.45 3.88
CA VAL A 35 0.13 -13.60 4.38
C VAL A 35 0.42 -13.83 5.86
N LEU A 36 -0.62 -14.14 6.62
CA LEU A 36 -0.55 -14.58 8.01
C LEU A 36 -0.47 -16.11 8.11
N TYR A 37 0.05 -16.62 9.21
CA TYR A 37 0.06 -18.06 9.46
C TYR A 37 -1.36 -18.61 9.68
N GLY A 38 -1.60 -19.83 9.20
CA GLY A 38 -2.71 -20.68 9.64
C GLY A 38 -2.27 -21.65 10.75
N VAL A 39 -3.23 -22.32 11.40
CA VAL A 39 -2.98 -23.37 12.39
C VAL A 39 -4.13 -24.38 12.46
N GLY A 40 -3.81 -25.66 12.29
CA GLY A 40 -4.81 -26.73 12.23
C GLY A 40 -5.54 -27.03 13.53
N ALA A 41 -4.89 -26.81 14.67
CA ALA A 41 -5.47 -27.10 15.99
C ALA A 41 -6.79 -26.34 16.25
N VAL A 42 -7.02 -25.24 15.55
CA VAL A 42 -8.24 -24.42 15.62
C VAL A 42 -8.90 -24.21 14.25
N GLY A 43 -8.52 -24.98 13.22
CA GLY A 43 -9.09 -24.86 11.88
C GLY A 43 -8.82 -23.53 11.18
N LEU A 44 -7.77 -22.80 11.57
CA LEU A 44 -7.43 -21.49 11.00
C LEU A 44 -6.64 -21.68 9.71
N ARG A 45 -7.20 -21.24 8.57
CA ARG A 45 -6.43 -21.10 7.33
C ARG A 45 -5.56 -19.83 7.31
N PRO A 46 -4.51 -19.76 6.48
CA PRO A 46 -3.80 -18.50 6.24
C PRO A 46 -4.75 -17.39 5.79
N MET A 47 -4.51 -16.17 6.29
CA MET A 47 -5.23 -14.95 5.90
C MET A 47 -4.36 -14.02 5.07
N VAL A 48 -4.93 -13.35 4.08
CA VAL A 48 -4.21 -12.47 3.16
C VAL A 48 -4.54 -10.99 3.40
N LEU A 49 -3.50 -10.19 3.60
CA LEU A 49 -3.54 -8.73 3.69
C LEU A 49 -3.09 -8.12 2.36
N SER A 50 -3.74 -7.03 1.92
CA SER A 50 -3.30 -6.31 0.73
C SER A 50 -3.53 -4.81 0.84
N ASP A 51 -2.61 -4.01 0.27
CA ASP A 51 -2.89 -2.60 0.01
C ASP A 51 -3.89 -2.46 -1.16
N GLY A 52 -4.67 -1.39 -1.24
CA GLY A 52 -4.84 -0.33 -0.25
C GLY A 52 -6.00 0.60 -0.64
N PRO A 53 -6.00 1.86 -0.19
CA PRO A 53 -7.23 2.68 -0.15
C PRO A 53 -7.80 3.12 -1.51
N ALA A 54 -7.12 2.87 -2.63
CA ALA A 54 -7.56 3.30 -3.97
C ALA A 54 -7.43 2.19 -5.03
N GLY A 55 -7.42 0.93 -4.60
CA GLY A 55 -7.31 -0.25 -5.48
C GLY A 55 -6.73 -1.46 -4.73
N VAL A 56 -7.00 -2.67 -5.20
CA VAL A 56 -6.52 -3.91 -4.58
C VAL A 56 -5.27 -4.42 -5.29
N ARG A 57 -4.10 -4.19 -4.68
CA ARG A 57 -2.82 -4.58 -5.24
C ARG A 57 -2.64 -6.10 -5.34
N GLY A 58 -3.19 -6.86 -4.39
CA GLY A 58 -2.89 -8.27 -4.20
C GLY A 58 -1.59 -8.51 -3.43
N THR A 59 -1.08 -9.74 -3.49
CA THR A 59 0.18 -10.18 -2.84
C THR A 59 1.42 -9.98 -3.70
N ARG A 60 1.23 -9.73 -5.00
CA ARG A 60 2.28 -9.48 -5.99
C ARG A 60 1.85 -8.35 -6.91
N PHE A 61 2.81 -7.56 -7.37
CA PHE A 61 2.57 -6.53 -8.37
C PHE A 61 2.60 -7.13 -9.78
N ASP A 62 1.56 -7.88 -10.12
CA ASP A 62 1.49 -8.72 -11.33
C ASP A 62 0.61 -8.09 -12.42
N ARG A 63 1.09 -8.06 -13.67
CA ARG A 63 0.32 -7.57 -14.82
C ARG A 63 -0.80 -8.53 -15.22
N ASP A 64 -0.65 -9.80 -14.90
CA ASP A 64 -1.64 -10.85 -15.17
C ASP A 64 -2.74 -10.89 -14.08
N ASP A 65 -2.63 -10.04 -13.05
CA ASP A 65 -3.67 -9.78 -12.04
C ASP A 65 -3.92 -8.27 -11.82
N PRO A 66 -4.41 -7.54 -12.85
CA PRO A 66 -4.65 -6.11 -12.73
C PRO A 66 -5.77 -5.79 -11.73
N SER A 67 -5.89 -4.52 -11.34
CA SER A 67 -6.91 -4.03 -10.40
C SER A 67 -7.64 -2.80 -10.90
N SER A 68 -8.82 -2.52 -10.36
CA SER A 68 -9.45 -1.22 -10.53
C SER A 68 -8.67 -0.13 -9.78
N SER A 69 -8.45 1.00 -10.46
CA SER A 69 -7.81 2.19 -9.90
C SER A 69 -8.89 3.23 -9.60
N LEU A 70 -9.06 3.55 -8.33
CA LEU A 70 -10.04 4.53 -7.86
C LEU A 70 -9.43 5.93 -7.82
N PRO A 71 -10.25 7.00 -7.78
CA PRO A 71 -9.80 8.30 -7.31
C PRO A 71 -9.10 8.17 -5.95
N CYS A 72 -8.08 9.00 -5.71
CA CYS A 72 -7.41 9.04 -4.43
C CYS A 72 -8.34 9.58 -3.32
N GLY A 73 -7.95 9.41 -2.05
CA GLY A 73 -8.78 9.77 -0.89
C GLY A 73 -9.32 11.21 -0.96
N VAL A 74 -8.47 12.19 -1.32
CA VAL A 74 -8.88 13.59 -1.44
C VAL A 74 -9.92 13.80 -2.55
N GLY A 75 -9.82 13.02 -3.63
CA GLY A 75 -10.81 13.01 -4.70
C GLY A 75 -12.14 12.40 -4.26
N LEU A 76 -12.11 11.29 -3.52
CA LEU A 76 -13.32 10.70 -2.94
C LEU A 76 -14.00 11.67 -1.97
N ALA A 77 -13.24 12.34 -1.10
CA ALA A 77 -13.78 13.32 -0.17
C ALA A 77 -14.39 14.54 -0.87
N ALA A 78 -13.81 14.97 -1.99
CA ALA A 78 -14.32 16.09 -2.79
C ALA A 78 -15.72 15.83 -3.37
N THR A 79 -16.20 14.58 -3.37
CA THR A 79 -17.59 14.26 -3.75
C THR A 79 -18.62 14.72 -2.72
N TRP A 80 -18.24 14.85 -1.44
CA TRP A 80 -19.15 15.05 -0.30
C TRP A 80 -20.34 14.05 -0.28
N ASP A 81 -20.15 12.85 -0.82
CA ASP A 81 -21.21 11.85 -1.01
C ASP A 81 -20.84 10.52 -0.33
N GLU A 82 -21.27 10.37 0.93
CA GLU A 82 -21.04 9.16 1.72
C GLU A 82 -21.59 7.90 1.05
N ARG A 83 -22.76 8.02 0.40
CA ARG A 83 -23.42 6.88 -0.24
C ARG A 83 -22.59 6.38 -1.41
N LEU A 84 -22.10 7.30 -2.24
CA LEU A 84 -21.22 6.96 -3.35
C LEU A 84 -19.89 6.35 -2.87
N VAL A 85 -19.29 6.91 -1.82
CA VAL A 85 -18.07 6.35 -1.23
C VAL A 85 -18.30 4.94 -0.70
N GLN A 86 -19.42 4.69 -0.01
CA GLN A 86 -19.77 3.35 0.46
C GLN A 86 -20.00 2.37 -0.71
N GLU A 87 -20.67 2.80 -1.78
CA GLU A 87 -20.93 1.99 -2.97
C GLU A 87 -19.62 1.57 -3.68
N VAL A 88 -18.72 2.53 -3.88
CA VAL A 88 -17.40 2.27 -4.48
C VAL A 88 -16.55 1.38 -3.57
N ALA A 89 -16.58 1.61 -2.25
CA ALA A 89 -15.86 0.79 -1.28
C ALA A 89 -16.40 -0.65 -1.20
N LEU A 90 -17.71 -0.85 -1.37
CA LEU A 90 -18.31 -2.19 -1.51
C LEU A 90 -17.83 -2.89 -2.78
N ALA A 91 -17.77 -2.18 -3.90
CA ALA A 91 -17.23 -2.74 -5.14
C ALA A 91 -15.74 -3.12 -4.98
N LEU A 92 -14.96 -2.28 -4.31
CA LEU A 92 -13.56 -2.57 -3.98
C LEU A 92 -13.40 -3.78 -3.05
N GLY A 93 -14.26 -3.90 -2.02
CA GLY A 93 -14.29 -5.07 -1.14
C GLY A 93 -14.62 -6.36 -1.89
N ARG A 94 -15.53 -6.31 -2.87
CA ARG A 94 -15.84 -7.47 -3.73
C ARG A 94 -14.66 -7.85 -4.61
N GLU A 95 -13.95 -6.87 -5.18
CA GLU A 95 -12.71 -7.12 -5.93
C GLU A 95 -11.64 -7.74 -5.02
N ALA A 96 -11.48 -7.24 -3.79
CA ALA A 96 -10.55 -7.80 -2.81
C ALA A 96 -10.88 -9.27 -2.52
N ARG A 97 -12.15 -9.59 -2.27
CA ARG A 97 -12.59 -10.98 -2.07
C ARG A 97 -12.34 -11.86 -3.29
N ALA A 98 -12.59 -11.34 -4.50
CA ALA A 98 -12.31 -12.03 -5.76
C ALA A 98 -10.80 -12.18 -6.07
N LYS A 99 -9.93 -11.49 -5.33
CA LYS A 99 -8.48 -11.69 -5.33
C LYS A 99 -7.97 -12.56 -4.17
N GLY A 100 -8.88 -13.14 -3.38
CA GLY A 100 -8.52 -13.93 -2.21
C GLY A 100 -7.92 -13.11 -1.05
N VAL A 101 -8.21 -11.80 -1.01
CA VAL A 101 -7.79 -10.91 0.07
C VAL A 101 -8.83 -10.93 1.19
N ASP A 102 -8.38 -11.16 2.42
CA ASP A 102 -9.22 -11.18 3.62
C ASP A 102 -9.24 -9.82 4.32
N VAL A 103 -8.13 -9.07 4.23
CA VAL A 103 -7.94 -7.78 4.90
C VAL A 103 -7.45 -6.74 3.88
N LEU A 104 -8.23 -5.69 3.68
CA LEU A 104 -7.83 -4.54 2.88
C LEU A 104 -7.22 -3.46 3.78
N LEU A 105 -5.99 -3.05 3.47
CA LEU A 105 -5.25 -2.03 4.21
C LEU A 105 -5.70 -0.62 3.82
N GLY A 106 -6.93 -0.27 4.17
CA GLY A 106 -7.52 1.05 3.98
C GLY A 106 -8.87 1.17 4.70
N PRO A 107 -9.36 2.41 4.92
CA PRO A 107 -8.90 3.66 4.32
C PRO A 107 -7.76 4.35 5.09
N THR A 108 -7.10 5.32 4.45
CA THR A 108 -6.13 6.20 5.11
C THR A 108 -6.85 7.46 5.60
N VAL A 109 -6.86 7.65 6.92
CA VAL A 109 -7.68 8.65 7.64
C VAL A 109 -6.84 9.65 8.45
N ASN A 110 -5.54 9.74 8.16
CA ASN A 110 -4.70 10.83 8.66
C ASN A 110 -5.26 12.18 8.20
N ILE A 111 -4.98 13.24 8.96
CA ILE A 111 -5.41 14.60 8.65
C ILE A 111 -4.39 15.25 7.71
N VAL A 112 -4.87 15.91 6.65
CA VAL A 112 -4.01 16.70 5.75
C VAL A 112 -3.59 18.00 6.45
N ARG A 113 -2.68 17.90 7.42
CA ARG A 113 -2.20 19.06 8.20
C ARG A 113 -1.36 20.05 7.38
N THR A 114 -0.70 19.57 6.33
CA THR A 114 0.20 20.37 5.49
C THR A 114 0.05 19.97 4.03
N PRO A 115 0.05 20.94 3.10
CA PRO A 115 0.02 20.64 1.66
C PRO A 115 1.29 19.93 1.17
N LEU A 116 2.35 19.89 1.99
CA LEU A 116 3.61 19.21 1.68
C LEU A 116 3.62 17.72 2.08
N ALA A 117 2.52 17.21 2.64
CA ALA A 117 2.43 15.83 3.09
C ALA A 117 2.57 14.87 1.89
N GLY A 118 3.63 14.05 1.89
CA GLY A 118 3.91 13.13 0.78
C GLY A 118 2.81 12.09 0.51
N ARG A 119 1.93 11.84 1.49
CA ARG A 119 0.74 10.98 1.39
C ARG A 119 -0.58 11.73 1.60
N GLY A 120 -0.57 13.07 1.53
CA GLY A 120 -1.78 13.87 1.67
C GLY A 120 -2.87 13.48 0.65
N PHE A 121 -2.46 13.12 -0.58
CA PHE A 121 -3.39 12.64 -1.61
C PHE A 121 -4.17 11.37 -1.20
N GLU A 122 -3.60 10.55 -0.31
CA GLU A 122 -4.18 9.27 0.13
C GLU A 122 -5.20 9.46 1.25
N CYS A 123 -5.12 10.59 1.96
CA CYS A 123 -6.03 10.98 3.03
C CYS A 123 -7.32 11.57 2.45
N PHE A 124 -8.35 11.76 3.27
CA PHE A 124 -9.61 12.37 2.81
C PHE A 124 -9.58 13.91 2.85
N SER A 125 -9.30 14.51 4.01
CA SER A 125 -9.39 15.96 4.19
C SER A 125 -8.46 16.49 5.29
N GLU A 126 -8.34 17.82 5.37
CA GLU A 126 -7.85 18.53 6.54
C GLU A 126 -8.93 18.65 7.65
N ASP A 127 -10.21 18.49 7.28
CA ASP A 127 -11.35 18.59 8.18
C ASP A 127 -11.67 17.21 8.83
N PRO A 128 -11.76 17.13 10.17
CA PRO A 128 -12.01 15.87 10.86
C PRO A 128 -13.43 15.34 10.64
N LEU A 129 -14.43 16.21 10.43
CA LEU A 129 -15.81 15.79 10.19
C LEU A 129 -15.93 15.11 8.83
N LEU A 130 -15.47 15.75 7.75
CA LEU A 130 -15.47 15.17 6.41
C LEU A 130 -14.67 13.86 6.38
N THR A 131 -13.48 13.84 6.99
CA THR A 131 -12.66 12.63 7.10
C THR A 131 -13.41 11.51 7.81
N THR A 132 -14.10 11.82 8.91
CA THR A 132 -14.93 10.87 9.67
C THR A 132 -16.04 10.27 8.81
N ARG A 133 -16.84 11.11 8.15
CA ARG A 133 -17.99 10.66 7.35
C ARG A 133 -17.55 9.77 6.18
N MET A 134 -16.49 10.17 5.47
CA MET A 134 -15.95 9.38 4.35
C MET A 134 -15.33 8.06 4.84
N ALA A 135 -14.61 8.08 5.96
CA ALA A 135 -14.00 6.88 6.53
C ALA A 135 -15.03 5.84 6.97
N VAL A 136 -16.09 6.25 7.68
CA VAL A 136 -17.20 5.37 8.10
C VAL A 136 -17.88 4.74 6.89
N ALA A 137 -18.20 5.54 5.87
CA ALA A 137 -18.80 5.05 4.62
C ALA A 137 -17.90 4.02 3.93
N TYR A 138 -16.60 4.32 3.81
CA TYR A 138 -15.63 3.42 3.19
C TYR A 138 -15.50 2.11 3.95
N VAL A 139 -15.33 2.15 5.28
CA VAL A 139 -15.20 0.96 6.13
C VAL A 139 -16.44 0.08 6.02
N ARG A 140 -17.64 0.65 6.09
CA ARG A 140 -18.90 -0.09 5.92
C ARG A 140 -18.97 -0.78 4.56
N GLY A 141 -18.60 -0.08 3.49
CA GLY A 141 -18.61 -0.65 2.13
C GLY A 141 -17.69 -1.87 2.01
N VAL A 142 -16.43 -1.73 2.42
CA VAL A 142 -15.46 -2.85 2.36
C VAL A 142 -15.93 -4.04 3.19
N GLN A 143 -16.36 -3.81 4.44
CA GLN A 143 -16.78 -4.88 5.34
C GLN A 143 -18.06 -5.59 4.91
N GLN A 144 -18.97 -4.89 4.23
CA GLN A 144 -20.17 -5.50 3.65
C GLN A 144 -19.84 -6.55 2.57
N ALA A 145 -18.65 -6.52 1.98
CA ALA A 145 -18.18 -7.55 1.05
C ALA A 145 -17.57 -8.80 1.73
N GLY A 146 -17.54 -8.85 3.06
CA GLY A 146 -16.87 -9.93 3.81
C GLY A 146 -15.34 -9.79 3.86
N VAL A 147 -14.81 -8.59 3.62
CA VAL A 147 -13.39 -8.26 3.72
C VAL A 147 -13.18 -7.29 4.88
N ALA A 148 -12.19 -7.54 5.72
CA ALA A 148 -11.88 -6.67 6.85
C ALA A 148 -11.22 -5.37 6.38
N ALA A 149 -11.73 -4.22 6.84
CA ALA A 149 -11.12 -2.91 6.59
C ALA A 149 -10.08 -2.56 7.67
N THR A 150 -9.14 -1.67 7.32
CA THR A 150 -8.07 -1.23 8.24
C THR A 150 -7.96 0.30 8.24
N ALA A 151 -8.44 0.96 9.29
CA ALA A 151 -8.24 2.39 9.45
C ALA A 151 -6.75 2.69 9.74
N LYS A 152 -6.11 3.53 8.92
CA LYS A 152 -4.67 3.81 9.04
C LYS A 152 -4.32 5.29 8.84
N HIS A 153 -3.24 5.82 9.41
CA HIS A 153 -2.29 5.21 10.34
C HIS A 153 -2.44 5.90 11.69
N PHE A 154 -2.73 5.12 12.72
CA PHE A 154 -3.01 5.57 14.08
C PHE A 154 -1.69 5.85 14.84
N VAL A 155 -1.34 7.09 15.19
CA VAL A 155 -1.94 8.36 14.77
C VAL A 155 -0.84 9.42 14.58
N GLY A 156 -1.17 10.53 13.93
CA GLY A 156 -0.25 11.65 13.73
C GLY A 156 0.80 11.41 12.65
N ASN A 157 0.55 10.47 11.72
CA ASN A 157 1.44 10.17 10.60
C ASN A 157 1.30 11.18 9.44
N ASP A 158 1.62 12.45 9.68
CA ASP A 158 1.27 13.53 8.76
C ASP A 158 2.44 13.94 7.83
N SER A 159 3.61 13.32 8.00
CA SER A 159 4.83 13.62 7.25
C SER A 159 5.58 12.34 6.88
N GLU A 160 6.06 12.29 5.64
CA GLU A 160 6.93 11.20 5.19
C GLU A 160 8.40 11.43 5.57
N THR A 161 8.79 12.69 5.80
CA THR A 161 10.14 13.05 6.25
C THR A 161 10.38 12.46 7.63
N ASP A 162 11.41 11.62 7.75
CA ASP A 162 11.80 10.96 9.00
C ASP A 162 10.66 10.22 9.70
N ARG A 163 9.68 9.69 8.94
CA ARG A 163 8.44 9.09 9.48
C ARG A 163 8.63 8.00 10.52
N ARG A 164 9.78 7.34 10.54
CA ARG A 164 10.14 6.28 11.49
C ARG A 164 10.74 6.79 12.80
N THR A 165 11.09 8.06 12.87
CA THR A 165 11.89 8.62 13.97
C THR A 165 11.36 9.94 14.51
N TYR A 166 10.56 10.70 13.74
CA TYR A 166 9.96 11.90 14.30
C TYR A 166 8.94 11.57 15.39
N ASP A 167 8.76 12.53 16.27
CA ASP A 167 7.83 12.46 17.39
C ASP A 167 6.83 13.61 17.29
N ALA A 168 5.57 13.27 17.01
CA ALA A 168 4.50 14.23 16.93
C ALA A 168 4.15 14.71 18.35
N ARG A 169 4.42 15.99 18.63
CA ARG A 169 4.07 16.63 19.89
C ARG A 169 2.71 17.29 19.75
N ILE A 170 1.66 16.60 20.21
CA ILE A 170 0.27 16.99 20.03
C ILE A 170 -0.40 17.04 21.39
N THR A 171 -1.09 18.14 21.71
CA THR A 171 -1.84 18.24 22.98
C THR A 171 -3.04 17.30 22.98
N ASP A 172 -3.49 16.88 24.15
CA ASP A 172 -4.65 15.98 24.28
C ASP A 172 -5.90 16.56 23.61
N GLN A 173 -6.13 17.87 23.75
CA GLN A 173 -7.25 18.54 23.08
C GLN A 173 -7.18 18.39 21.56
N VAL A 174 -6.02 18.68 20.94
CA VAL A 174 -5.86 18.57 19.48
C VAL A 174 -5.93 17.12 19.03
N LEU A 175 -5.41 16.17 19.82
CA LEU A 175 -5.61 14.76 19.54
C LEU A 175 -7.10 14.42 19.48
N ARG A 176 -7.87 14.79 20.50
CA ARG A 176 -9.29 14.47 20.64
C ARG A 176 -10.20 15.16 19.63
N GLU A 177 -9.91 16.40 19.26
CA GLU A 177 -10.77 17.20 18.38
C GLU A 177 -10.42 17.07 16.90
N LEU A 178 -9.17 16.74 16.55
CA LEU A 178 -8.70 16.73 15.15
C LEU A 178 -8.26 15.35 14.66
N TYR A 179 -7.39 14.67 15.41
CA TYR A 179 -6.70 13.48 14.91
C TYR A 179 -7.41 12.16 15.16
N LEU A 180 -8.07 12.07 16.31
CA LEU A 180 -8.75 10.87 16.78
C LEU A 180 -10.19 10.69 16.27
N PRO A 181 -10.99 11.74 15.95
CA PRO A 181 -12.39 11.56 15.57
C PRO A 181 -12.63 10.55 14.42
N PRO A 182 -11.82 10.54 13.32
CA PRO A 182 -12.05 9.57 12.26
C PRO A 182 -11.86 8.12 12.70
N PHE A 183 -10.88 7.86 13.58
CA PHE A 183 -10.64 6.52 14.12
C PHE A 183 -11.72 6.13 15.13
N GLU A 184 -12.11 7.05 16.02
CA GLU A 184 -13.18 6.82 16.99
C GLU A 184 -14.48 6.43 16.30
N ALA A 185 -14.87 7.15 15.25
CA ALA A 185 -16.06 6.85 14.47
C ALA A 185 -15.94 5.54 13.68
N CYS A 186 -14.76 5.21 13.14
CA CYS A 186 -14.54 3.90 12.53
C CYS A 186 -14.77 2.75 13.53
N VAL A 187 -14.40 2.93 14.79
CA VAL A 187 -14.67 1.97 15.86
C VAL A 187 -16.16 1.97 16.24
N ALA A 188 -16.72 3.13 16.59
CA ALA A 188 -18.05 3.23 17.18
C ALA A 188 -19.19 3.06 16.16
N GLU A 189 -19.03 3.53 14.92
CA GLU A 189 -20.10 3.57 13.93
C GLU A 189 -19.95 2.53 12.81
N ALA A 190 -18.72 2.10 12.52
CA ALA A 190 -18.44 1.17 11.42
C ALA A 190 -17.90 -0.19 11.90
N ASP A 191 -17.64 -0.35 13.21
CA ASP A 191 -17.05 -1.54 13.82
C ASP A 191 -15.85 -2.03 12.98
N VAL A 192 -14.88 -1.14 12.75
CA VAL A 192 -13.73 -1.42 11.90
C VAL A 192 -12.97 -2.65 12.42
N ALA A 193 -12.57 -3.54 11.52
CA ALA A 193 -11.91 -4.79 11.90
C ALA A 193 -10.47 -4.60 12.38
N LEU A 194 -9.75 -3.66 11.76
CA LEU A 194 -8.36 -3.37 12.10
C LEU A 194 -8.07 -1.87 12.22
N VAL A 195 -7.09 -1.56 13.06
CA VAL A 195 -6.42 -0.26 13.12
C VAL A 195 -4.93 -0.48 12.92
N MET A 196 -4.31 0.29 12.01
CA MET A 196 -2.86 0.19 11.77
C MET A 196 -2.10 1.23 12.59
N ALA A 197 -1.21 0.79 13.47
CA ALA A 197 -0.32 1.65 14.22
C ALA A 197 0.75 2.28 13.32
N ALA A 198 0.92 3.60 13.41
CA ALA A 198 1.80 4.38 12.56
C ALA A 198 3.30 4.14 12.81
N TYR A 199 4.13 4.65 11.89
CA TYR A 199 5.60 4.62 12.03
C TYR A 199 6.15 5.55 13.10
N ASN A 200 5.54 6.72 13.28
CA ASN A 200 6.07 7.80 14.12
C ASN A 200 5.88 7.53 15.61
N SER A 201 6.47 8.41 16.42
CA SER A 201 6.10 8.54 17.83
C SER A 201 5.02 9.61 18.01
N VAL A 202 4.26 9.51 19.09
CA VAL A 202 3.38 10.57 19.57
C VAL A 202 3.69 10.79 21.04
N ASN A 203 4.01 12.03 21.39
CA ASN A 203 4.31 12.47 22.75
C ASN A 203 5.37 11.60 23.47
N GLY A 204 6.39 11.14 22.74
CA GLY A 204 7.56 10.44 23.29
C GLY A 204 7.51 8.91 23.27
N ALA A 205 6.44 8.29 22.75
CA ALA A 205 6.37 6.84 22.58
C ALA A 205 6.05 6.47 21.12
N THR A 206 6.74 5.45 20.59
CA THR A 206 6.47 4.91 19.25
C THR A 206 5.04 4.40 19.20
N MET A 207 4.30 4.63 18.11
CA MET A 207 2.89 4.21 18.06
C MET A 207 2.71 2.70 18.21
N THR A 208 3.68 1.89 17.78
CA THR A 208 3.68 0.42 18.00
C THR A 208 3.89 -0.02 19.45
N ALA A 209 4.25 0.90 20.36
CA ALA A 209 4.40 0.65 21.80
C ALA A 209 3.69 1.70 22.67
N ASN A 210 2.80 2.53 22.09
CA ASN A 210 2.16 3.62 22.79
C ASN A 210 0.98 3.11 23.64
N LYS A 211 1.29 2.68 24.88
CA LYS A 211 0.31 2.12 25.82
C LYS A 211 -0.85 3.08 26.11
N THR A 212 -0.62 4.38 26.14
CA THR A 212 -1.67 5.37 26.40
C THR A 212 -2.70 5.37 25.28
N LEU A 213 -2.27 5.46 24.02
CA LEU A 213 -3.18 5.59 22.88
C LEU A 213 -3.73 4.24 22.38
N LEU A 214 -2.90 3.20 22.30
CA LEU A 214 -3.36 1.89 21.80
C LEU A 214 -4.14 1.10 22.87
N ARG A 215 -3.57 0.97 24.07
CA ARG A 215 -4.20 0.16 25.13
C ARG A 215 -5.22 0.98 25.91
N GLY A 216 -4.82 2.14 26.43
CA GLY A 216 -5.66 2.96 27.31
C GLY A 216 -6.89 3.52 26.57
N LEU A 217 -6.64 4.24 25.48
CA LEU A 217 -7.68 4.90 24.69
C LEU A 217 -8.40 3.93 23.75
N LEU A 218 -7.71 3.42 22.72
CA LEU A 218 -8.36 2.67 21.64
C LEU A 218 -9.04 1.39 22.15
N LYS A 219 -8.34 0.55 22.91
CA LYS A 219 -8.91 -0.70 23.45
C LYS A 219 -9.73 -0.51 24.72
N GLY A 220 -9.27 0.38 25.62
CA GLY A 220 -9.91 0.60 26.92
C GLY A 220 -11.13 1.50 26.82
N GLU A 221 -10.92 2.77 26.49
CA GLU A 221 -11.97 3.80 26.47
C GLU A 221 -12.97 3.60 25.33
N TRP A 222 -12.50 3.37 24.10
CA TRP A 222 -13.38 3.16 22.94
C TRP A 222 -13.87 1.71 22.79
N GLY A 223 -13.33 0.78 23.58
CA GLY A 223 -13.74 -0.62 23.55
C GLY A 223 -13.41 -1.36 22.24
N PHE A 224 -12.38 -0.93 21.50
CA PHE A 224 -12.00 -1.58 20.24
C PHE A 224 -11.68 -3.07 20.42
N ARG A 225 -12.45 -3.94 19.76
CA ARG A 225 -12.31 -5.40 19.82
C ARG A 225 -11.53 -6.01 18.66
N GLY A 226 -11.21 -5.22 17.64
CA GLY A 226 -10.44 -5.67 16.48
C GLY A 226 -8.95 -5.83 16.76
N VAL A 227 -8.18 -5.94 15.68
CA VAL A 227 -6.73 -6.17 15.69
C VAL A 227 -5.98 -4.86 15.45
N VAL A 228 -5.02 -4.56 16.31
CA VAL A 228 -4.02 -3.51 16.07
C VAL A 228 -2.82 -4.12 15.34
N VAL A 229 -2.66 -3.77 14.06
CA VAL A 229 -1.55 -4.22 13.21
C VAL A 229 -0.48 -3.14 13.10
N SER A 230 0.80 -3.49 13.05
CA SER A 230 1.85 -2.51 12.78
C SER A 230 1.86 -2.08 11.31
N ASP A 231 2.21 -0.84 11.02
CA ASP A 231 2.73 -0.52 9.68
C ASP A 231 4.00 -1.36 9.40
N TRP A 232 4.35 -1.54 8.12
CA TRP A 232 5.36 -2.50 7.68
C TRP A 232 6.74 -2.17 8.23
N SER A 233 7.26 -3.02 9.11
CA SER A 233 8.53 -2.85 9.82
C SER A 233 8.57 -1.61 10.73
N ALA A 234 7.42 -1.14 11.23
CA ALA A 234 7.35 -0.07 12.21
C ALA A 234 7.74 -0.53 13.63
N THR A 235 7.52 -1.81 13.94
CA THR A 235 7.83 -2.37 15.26
C THR A 235 9.31 -2.72 15.36
N ASN A 236 9.99 -2.18 16.37
CA ASN A 236 11.42 -2.41 16.63
C ASN A 236 11.74 -2.82 18.07
N THR A 237 10.72 -3.08 18.90
CA THR A 237 10.88 -3.56 20.28
C THR A 237 10.04 -4.81 20.52
N THR A 238 10.43 -5.63 21.50
CA THR A 238 9.68 -6.84 21.89
C THR A 238 8.71 -6.56 23.03
N VAL A 239 9.22 -6.29 24.24
CA VAL A 239 8.39 -6.16 25.45
C VAL A 239 7.50 -4.90 25.43
N PRO A 240 8.03 -3.70 25.10
CA PRO A 240 7.19 -2.49 25.03
C PRO A 240 6.03 -2.61 24.05
N SER A 241 6.26 -3.16 22.85
CA SER A 241 5.20 -3.35 21.85
C SER A 241 4.19 -4.42 22.27
N ALA A 242 4.64 -5.54 22.84
CA ALA A 242 3.75 -6.59 23.34
C ALA A 242 2.80 -6.07 24.44
N LEU A 243 3.29 -5.23 25.35
CA LEU A 243 2.49 -4.63 26.44
C LEU A 243 1.77 -3.34 26.03
N GLY A 244 2.14 -2.75 24.91
CA GLY A 244 1.65 -1.46 24.42
C GLY A 244 0.26 -1.50 23.80
N GLY A 245 -0.27 -2.70 23.51
CA GLY A 245 -1.58 -2.89 22.87
C GLY A 245 -1.53 -3.29 21.40
N LEU A 246 -0.35 -3.44 20.81
CA LEU A 246 -0.16 -4.01 19.47
C LEU A 246 -0.53 -5.51 19.47
N ASP A 247 -1.18 -6.00 18.41
CA ASP A 247 -1.62 -7.39 18.29
C ASP A 247 -0.87 -8.17 17.22
N LEU A 248 -0.49 -7.52 16.11
CA LEU A 248 0.11 -8.16 14.95
C LEU A 248 1.30 -7.34 14.41
N VAL A 249 2.45 -8.00 14.23
CA VAL A 249 3.63 -7.42 13.59
C VAL A 249 3.71 -7.81 12.12
N MET A 250 3.80 -6.80 11.25
CA MET A 250 4.00 -6.94 9.81
C MET A 250 5.25 -6.18 9.34
N PRO A 251 5.92 -6.63 8.26
CA PRO A 251 5.80 -7.97 7.67
C PRO A 251 6.49 -9.01 8.56
N GLY A 252 6.42 -10.28 8.17
CA GLY A 252 7.31 -11.30 8.71
C GLY A 252 8.12 -12.03 7.64
N PRO A 253 8.76 -13.17 7.98
CA PRO A 253 8.73 -13.83 9.28
C PRO A 253 9.70 -13.21 10.31
N ARG A 254 10.56 -12.28 9.88
CA ARG A 254 11.56 -11.63 10.74
C ARG A 254 11.00 -10.36 11.38
N GLY A 255 11.31 -10.16 12.65
CA GLY A 255 10.90 -8.96 13.39
C GLY A 255 11.36 -9.01 14.85
N PRO A 256 10.94 -8.05 15.69
CA PRO A 256 11.26 -8.06 17.12
C PRO A 256 10.41 -9.05 17.92
N TRP A 257 9.46 -9.74 17.30
CA TRP A 257 8.64 -10.82 17.89
C TRP A 257 9.12 -12.19 17.39
N GLY A 258 8.33 -13.25 17.57
CA GLY A 258 8.79 -14.64 17.38
C GLY A 258 9.60 -15.12 18.58
N ASP A 259 10.80 -15.66 18.34
CA ASP A 259 11.66 -16.22 19.40
C ASP A 259 11.94 -15.25 20.55
N GLN A 260 12.10 -13.95 20.24
CA GLN A 260 12.32 -12.92 21.26
C GLN A 260 11.11 -12.72 22.17
N LEU A 261 9.89 -12.79 21.61
CA LEU A 261 8.65 -12.67 22.38
C LEU A 261 8.42 -13.94 23.21
N LEU A 262 8.64 -15.11 22.61
CA LEU A 262 8.57 -16.40 23.30
C LEU A 262 9.51 -16.43 24.52
N ALA A 263 10.76 -15.99 24.35
CA ALA A 263 11.73 -15.87 25.44
C ALA A 263 11.30 -14.84 26.50
N ALA A 264 10.65 -13.74 26.11
CA ALA A 264 10.14 -12.76 27.06
C ALA A 264 8.98 -13.29 27.90
N VAL A 265 8.09 -14.09 27.31
CA VAL A 265 6.98 -14.74 28.03
C VAL A 265 7.51 -15.79 29.01
N ARG A 266 8.39 -16.69 28.55
CA ARG A 266 9.02 -17.70 29.41
C ARG A 266 9.82 -17.09 30.57
N ALA A 267 10.39 -15.90 30.38
CA ALA A 267 11.08 -15.14 31.41
C ALA A 267 10.16 -14.31 32.33
N GLY A 268 8.82 -14.38 32.15
CA GLY A 268 7.85 -13.63 32.94
C GLY A 268 7.81 -12.12 32.67
N ARG A 269 8.51 -11.62 31.64
CA ARG A 269 8.53 -10.19 31.28
C ARG A 269 7.28 -9.76 30.50
N VAL A 270 6.62 -10.71 29.84
CA VAL A 270 5.32 -10.55 29.20
C VAL A 270 4.40 -11.66 29.74
N PRO A 271 3.27 -11.34 30.37
CA PRO A 271 2.33 -12.36 30.81
C PRO A 271 1.77 -13.15 29.62
N GLU A 272 1.60 -14.46 29.74
CA GLU A 272 0.98 -15.28 28.67
C GLU A 272 -0.45 -14.82 28.36
N ALA A 273 -1.19 -14.31 29.35
CA ALA A 273 -2.52 -13.73 29.14
C ALA A 273 -2.52 -12.55 28.15
N GLU A 274 -1.40 -11.83 28.00
CA GLU A 274 -1.27 -10.78 26.97
C GLU A 274 -1.10 -11.38 25.57
N ILE A 275 -0.58 -12.61 25.45
CA ILE A 275 -0.54 -13.35 24.19
C ILE A 275 -1.93 -13.89 23.86
N ASP A 276 -2.62 -14.45 24.86
CA ASP A 276 -3.98 -14.99 24.71
C ASP A 276 -4.97 -13.93 24.18
N ASP A 277 -4.95 -12.70 24.72
CA ASP A 277 -5.80 -11.60 24.23
C ASP A 277 -5.54 -11.27 22.75
N LYS A 278 -4.27 -11.24 22.35
CA LYS A 278 -3.88 -10.95 20.95
C LYS A 278 -4.35 -12.04 20.00
N VAL A 279 -4.19 -13.29 20.40
CA VAL A 279 -4.65 -14.44 19.60
C VAL A 279 -6.17 -14.47 19.53
N ALA A 280 -6.88 -14.19 20.62
CA ALA A 280 -8.34 -14.09 20.60
C ALA A 280 -8.84 -13.04 19.60
N ARG A 281 -8.21 -11.86 19.55
CA ARG A 281 -8.50 -10.82 18.55
C ARG A 281 -8.27 -11.28 17.11
N LEU A 282 -7.18 -12.02 16.86
CA LEU A 282 -6.91 -12.61 15.55
C LEU A 282 -7.95 -13.67 15.16
N LEU A 283 -8.45 -14.45 16.13
CA LEU A 283 -9.49 -15.44 15.88
C LEU A 283 -10.86 -14.79 15.60
N VAL A 284 -11.20 -13.69 16.29
CA VAL A 284 -12.37 -12.87 15.94
C VAL A 284 -12.26 -12.33 14.52
N LEU A 285 -11.08 -11.84 14.13
CA LEU A 285 -10.82 -11.43 12.74
C LEU A 285 -11.00 -12.61 11.78
N ALA A 286 -10.47 -13.77 12.11
CA ALA A 286 -10.57 -14.96 11.29
C ALA A 286 -12.03 -15.41 11.10
N GLU A 287 -12.83 -15.42 12.16
CA GLU A 287 -14.26 -15.71 12.09
C GLU A 287 -14.96 -14.71 11.15
N ARG A 288 -14.72 -13.41 11.34
CA ARG A 288 -15.32 -12.32 10.56
C ARG A 288 -15.10 -12.47 9.05
N VAL A 289 -13.95 -12.99 8.62
CA VAL A 289 -13.59 -13.15 7.19
C VAL A 289 -13.78 -14.57 6.67
N GLY A 290 -14.34 -15.47 7.50
CA GLY A 290 -14.55 -16.87 7.16
C GLY A 290 -13.23 -17.63 6.94
N ALA A 291 -12.29 -17.48 7.86
CA ALA A 291 -11.00 -18.17 7.88
C ALA A 291 -10.91 -19.28 8.94
N LEU A 292 -11.94 -19.46 9.77
CA LEU A 292 -12.11 -20.65 10.60
C LEU A 292 -12.78 -21.77 9.79
N ASP A 293 -12.56 -23.03 10.20
CA ASP A 293 -12.98 -24.26 9.50
C ASP A 293 -12.32 -24.51 8.12
N GLY A 294 -11.12 -23.95 7.89
CA GLY A 294 -10.33 -24.15 6.66
C GLY A 294 -9.20 -25.19 6.81
N SER A 295 -8.71 -25.74 5.68
CA SER A 295 -7.53 -26.64 5.72
C SER A 295 -6.23 -25.83 5.89
N VAL A 296 -5.29 -26.39 6.68
CA VAL A 296 -3.96 -25.78 6.95
C VAL A 296 -3.04 -25.86 5.73
N ASP A 297 -3.25 -26.89 4.91
CA ASP A 297 -2.49 -27.18 3.70
C ASP A 297 -3.00 -26.40 2.47
N GLY A 298 -4.08 -25.62 2.63
CA GLY A 298 -4.68 -24.85 1.56
C GLY A 298 -3.79 -23.68 1.12
N GLU A 299 -3.44 -23.65 -0.17
CA GLU A 299 -3.29 -22.36 -0.85
C GLU A 299 -4.56 -21.53 -0.62
N ALA A 300 -4.44 -20.20 -0.56
CA ALA A 300 -5.58 -19.31 -0.38
C ALA A 300 -6.71 -19.76 -1.31
N VAL A 301 -7.88 -20.10 -0.74
CA VAL A 301 -9.00 -20.67 -1.48
C VAL A 301 -9.25 -19.82 -2.72
N ALA A 302 -9.05 -20.41 -3.90
CA ALA A 302 -9.31 -19.74 -5.16
C ALA A 302 -10.78 -19.25 -5.13
N PRO A 303 -11.04 -17.96 -5.31
CA PRO A 303 -12.38 -17.44 -5.13
C PRO A 303 -13.35 -18.08 -6.12
N PRO A 304 -14.59 -18.38 -5.69
CA PRO A 304 -15.61 -19.01 -6.53
C PRO A 304 -16.15 -18.09 -7.64
N THR A 305 -15.79 -16.79 -7.61
CA THR A 305 -16.24 -15.77 -8.55
C THR A 305 -15.13 -15.41 -9.55
N PRO A 306 -15.43 -15.26 -10.84
CA PRO A 306 -14.51 -14.67 -11.80
C PRO A 306 -13.98 -13.33 -11.27
N ARG A 307 -12.69 -13.05 -11.51
CA ARG A 307 -12.08 -11.74 -11.24
C ARG A 307 -12.88 -10.66 -11.98
N ALA A 308 -13.77 -9.99 -11.27
CA ALA A 308 -14.59 -8.93 -11.83
C ALA A 308 -14.02 -7.59 -11.34
N PRO A 309 -13.35 -6.81 -12.20
CA PRO A 309 -13.02 -5.43 -11.86
C PRO A 309 -14.31 -4.63 -11.57
N ILE A 310 -14.19 -3.59 -10.77
CA ILE A 310 -15.29 -2.64 -10.51
C ILE A 310 -15.89 -2.15 -11.83
N ASP A 311 -17.22 -2.01 -11.86
CA ASP A 311 -17.97 -1.49 -13.00
C ASP A 311 -17.34 -0.16 -13.51
N PRO A 312 -16.90 -0.09 -14.78
CA PRO A 312 -16.38 1.12 -15.38
C PRO A 312 -17.33 2.32 -15.30
N ALA A 313 -18.65 2.11 -15.30
CA ALA A 313 -19.64 3.18 -15.14
C ALA A 313 -19.56 3.83 -13.75
N LEU A 314 -19.47 3.01 -12.71
CA LEU A 314 -19.29 3.47 -11.33
C LEU A 314 -17.96 4.20 -11.16
N LEU A 315 -16.86 3.65 -11.71
CA LEU A 315 -15.55 4.32 -11.70
C LEU A 315 -15.58 5.68 -12.41
N ARG A 316 -16.28 5.76 -13.55
CA ARG A 316 -16.46 7.01 -14.28
C ARG A 316 -17.30 8.01 -13.49
N GLU A 317 -18.38 7.58 -12.85
CA GLU A 317 -19.23 8.45 -12.02
C GLU A 317 -18.45 9.03 -10.83
N VAL A 318 -17.79 8.19 -10.03
CA VAL A 318 -17.04 8.68 -8.86
C VAL A 318 -15.88 9.57 -9.27
N THR A 319 -15.20 9.26 -10.38
CA THR A 319 -14.14 10.12 -10.91
C THR A 319 -14.71 11.46 -11.37
N ALA A 320 -15.82 11.48 -12.10
CA ALA A 320 -16.45 12.73 -12.54
C ALA A 320 -16.89 13.60 -11.36
N ARG A 321 -17.50 13.00 -10.32
CA ARG A 321 -17.91 13.70 -9.10
C ARG A 321 -16.76 14.13 -8.21
N SER A 322 -15.57 13.55 -8.37
CA SER A 322 -14.36 13.94 -7.64
C SER A 322 -13.69 15.22 -8.17
N PHE A 323 -14.03 15.65 -9.39
CA PHE A 323 -13.45 16.86 -9.96
C PHE A 323 -14.10 18.13 -9.39
N VAL A 324 -13.27 19.09 -9.01
CA VAL A 324 -13.69 20.39 -8.50
C VAL A 324 -13.37 21.47 -9.54
N MET A 325 -14.40 22.16 -10.03
CA MET A 325 -14.22 23.31 -10.93
C MET A 325 -13.85 24.55 -10.11
N LEU A 326 -12.56 24.90 -10.09
CA LEU A 326 -12.05 26.05 -9.32
C LEU A 326 -12.33 27.40 -10.00
N ALA A 327 -12.30 27.44 -11.34
CA ALA A 327 -12.53 28.64 -12.11
C ALA A 327 -13.15 28.31 -13.48
N ASN A 328 -14.05 29.17 -13.95
CA ASN A 328 -14.65 29.09 -15.29
C ASN A 328 -14.91 30.49 -15.82
N HIS A 329 -13.86 31.15 -16.31
CA HIS A 329 -13.94 32.52 -16.80
C HIS A 329 -14.63 32.58 -18.17
N GLY A 330 -15.56 33.54 -18.33
CA GLY A 330 -16.22 33.78 -19.61
C GLY A 330 -17.11 32.63 -20.11
N GLY A 331 -17.48 31.68 -19.24
CA GLY A 331 -18.27 30.52 -19.63
C GLY A 331 -17.55 29.57 -20.59
N LEU A 332 -16.22 29.46 -20.45
CA LEU A 332 -15.39 28.58 -21.31
C LEU A 332 -15.82 27.11 -21.27
N LEU A 333 -16.25 26.62 -20.09
CA LEU A 333 -16.77 25.28 -19.89
C LEU A 333 -18.30 25.30 -19.66
N PRO A 334 -19.04 24.26 -20.11
CA PRO A 334 -18.55 23.10 -20.87
C PRO A 334 -18.14 23.46 -22.31
N LEU A 335 -17.19 22.71 -22.87
CA LEU A 335 -16.84 22.86 -24.30
C LEU A 335 -18.06 22.48 -25.15
N ASP A 336 -18.41 23.33 -26.11
CA ASP A 336 -19.50 23.05 -27.06
C ASP A 336 -19.07 21.97 -28.05
N ALA A 337 -19.71 20.79 -27.92
CA ALA A 337 -19.48 19.63 -28.75
C ALA A 337 -19.96 19.90 -30.18
N GLY A 338 -19.04 19.85 -31.14
CA GLY A 338 -19.31 20.18 -32.54
C GLY A 338 -18.97 21.62 -32.94
N ALA A 339 -19.00 22.60 -32.04
CA ALA A 339 -18.39 23.92 -32.32
C ALA A 339 -16.86 23.85 -32.16
N THR A 340 -16.40 23.12 -31.15
CA THR A 340 -14.97 22.87 -30.94
C THR A 340 -14.51 21.80 -31.92
N ARG A 341 -13.96 22.21 -33.07
CA ARG A 341 -13.48 21.29 -34.12
C ARG A 341 -12.06 20.78 -33.88
N LYS A 342 -11.24 21.58 -33.21
CA LYS A 342 -9.82 21.29 -32.94
C LYS A 342 -9.51 21.61 -31.49
N LEU A 343 -8.79 20.72 -30.83
CA LEU A 343 -8.35 20.88 -29.44
C LEU A 343 -6.86 20.54 -29.34
N ALA A 344 -6.07 21.43 -28.76
CA ALA A 344 -4.68 21.16 -28.45
C ALA A 344 -4.54 20.91 -26.94
N LEU A 345 -4.12 19.69 -26.57
CA LEU A 345 -3.74 19.36 -25.21
C LEU A 345 -2.26 19.63 -25.04
N ILE A 346 -1.92 20.48 -24.08
CA ILE A 346 -0.54 20.91 -23.84
C ILE A 346 -0.17 20.58 -22.40
N GLY A 347 0.93 19.86 -22.22
CA GLY A 347 1.55 19.63 -20.92
C GLY A 347 1.93 18.16 -20.67
N PRO A 348 2.80 17.92 -19.67
CA PRO A 348 3.32 16.58 -19.38
C PRO A 348 2.21 15.58 -19.03
N ASN A 349 1.16 16.00 -18.33
CA ASN A 349 0.02 15.15 -17.96
C ASN A 349 -0.97 14.92 -19.10
N ALA A 350 -0.88 15.67 -20.21
CA ALA A 350 -1.63 15.35 -21.42
C ALA A 350 -0.99 14.18 -22.18
N VAL A 351 0.34 14.05 -22.07
CA VAL A 351 1.13 12.95 -22.68
C VAL A 351 1.12 11.70 -21.81
N ASP A 352 1.40 11.84 -20.51
CA ASP A 352 1.41 10.75 -19.54
C ASP A 352 0.60 11.16 -18.29
N PRO A 353 -0.73 10.92 -18.28
CA PRO A 353 -1.59 11.32 -17.19
C PRO A 353 -1.20 10.65 -15.87
N GLN A 354 -0.96 11.45 -14.82
CA GLN A 354 -0.78 10.91 -13.48
C GLN A 354 -2.13 10.54 -12.87
N THR A 355 -2.54 9.29 -13.04
CA THR A 355 -3.82 8.78 -12.53
C THR A 355 -3.75 8.23 -11.10
N GLN A 356 -2.56 8.06 -10.55
CA GLN A 356 -2.35 7.50 -9.21
C GLN A 356 -1.20 8.20 -8.47
N GLY A 357 -1.31 8.26 -7.15
CA GLY A 357 -0.23 8.70 -6.27
C GLY A 357 0.94 7.70 -6.17
N GLY A 358 1.97 8.07 -5.40
CA GLY A 358 3.15 7.23 -5.14
C GLY A 358 2.92 6.15 -4.08
N GLY A 359 3.89 5.23 -3.94
CA GLY A 359 3.95 4.33 -2.77
C GLY A 359 3.06 3.09 -2.87
N SER A 360 2.60 2.61 -1.71
CA SER A 360 1.88 1.34 -1.54
C SER A 360 0.48 1.33 -2.15
N VAL A 361 -0.08 2.52 -2.43
CA VAL A 361 -1.42 2.71 -3.03
C VAL A 361 -1.46 2.32 -4.51
N ARG A 362 -0.29 2.21 -5.17
CA ARG A 362 -0.25 1.92 -6.61
C ARG A 362 -0.78 0.54 -6.92
N VAL A 363 -1.62 0.47 -7.95
CA VAL A 363 -2.10 -0.76 -8.58
C VAL A 363 -1.80 -0.76 -10.08
N LEU A 364 -1.70 -1.96 -10.66
CA LEU A 364 -1.65 -2.14 -12.10
C LEU A 364 -3.08 -2.08 -12.65
N ALA A 365 -3.46 -0.95 -13.23
CA ALA A 365 -4.80 -0.74 -13.77
C ALA A 365 -5.11 -1.66 -14.95
N VAL A 366 -6.34 -2.20 -14.99
CA VAL A 366 -6.87 -3.02 -16.10
C VAL A 366 -6.72 -2.32 -17.45
N ALA A 367 -7.05 -1.04 -17.48
CA ALA A 367 -6.87 -0.17 -18.64
C ALA A 367 -6.53 1.25 -18.19
N ARG A 368 -5.76 1.95 -19.02
CA ARG A 368 -5.45 3.38 -18.85
C ARG A 368 -5.73 4.09 -20.16
N PRO A 369 -6.98 4.53 -20.41
CA PRO A 369 -7.31 5.22 -21.65
C PRO A 369 -6.52 6.53 -21.73
N GLY A 370 -5.99 6.84 -22.93
CA GLY A 370 -5.31 8.11 -23.17
C GLY A 370 -6.30 9.28 -23.12
N LEU A 371 -5.93 10.39 -22.49
CA LEU A 371 -6.80 11.58 -22.40
C LEU A 371 -7.23 12.09 -23.79
N ALA A 372 -6.30 12.11 -24.75
CA ALA A 372 -6.57 12.55 -26.11
C ALA A 372 -7.53 11.61 -26.87
N GLU A 373 -7.37 10.30 -26.69
CA GLU A 373 -8.24 9.29 -27.28
C GLU A 373 -9.65 9.39 -26.68
N ALA A 374 -9.76 9.56 -25.36
CA ALA A 374 -11.04 9.72 -24.67
C ALA A 374 -11.80 10.99 -25.11
N LEU A 375 -11.09 12.10 -25.36
CA LEU A 375 -11.70 13.34 -25.85
C LEU A 375 -12.08 13.26 -27.34
N SER A 376 -11.24 12.61 -28.16
CA SER A 376 -11.51 12.46 -29.60
C SER A 376 -12.66 11.50 -29.88
N SER A 377 -12.80 10.44 -29.07
CA SER A 377 -13.83 9.41 -29.22
C SER A 377 -15.18 9.79 -28.60
N ALA A 378 -15.25 10.89 -27.84
CA ALA A 378 -16.51 11.39 -27.30
C ALA A 378 -17.48 11.77 -28.44
N PRO A 379 -18.81 11.61 -28.27
CA PRO A 379 -19.77 12.07 -29.27
C PRO A 379 -19.59 13.55 -29.60
N GLY A 380 -19.31 13.86 -30.88
CA GLY A 380 -19.00 15.23 -31.32
C GLY A 380 -17.61 15.73 -30.93
N GLY A 381 -16.69 14.82 -30.59
CA GLY A 381 -15.33 15.11 -30.15
C GLY A 381 -14.50 15.88 -31.19
N PRO A 382 -13.62 16.80 -30.75
CA PRO A 382 -12.71 17.54 -31.64
C PRO A 382 -11.61 16.64 -32.20
N ALA A 383 -10.97 17.10 -33.28
CA ALA A 383 -9.64 16.62 -33.62
C ALA A 383 -8.64 17.08 -32.53
N VAL A 384 -8.05 16.12 -31.81
CA VAL A 384 -7.12 16.39 -30.71
C VAL A 384 -5.67 16.29 -31.18
N SER A 385 -4.85 17.29 -30.83
CA SER A 385 -3.38 17.22 -30.90
C SER A 385 -2.80 17.25 -29.49
N VAL A 386 -1.69 16.55 -29.26
CA VAL A 386 -1.04 16.46 -27.94
C VAL A 386 0.38 16.99 -28.06
N HIS A 387 0.74 17.90 -27.15
CA HIS A 387 2.04 18.54 -27.11
C HIS A 387 2.61 18.45 -25.69
N GLN A 388 3.86 18.00 -25.55
CA GLN A 388 4.50 17.84 -24.23
C GLN A 388 4.60 19.17 -23.47
N GLY A 389 4.85 20.28 -24.18
CA GLY A 389 5.02 21.61 -23.60
C GLY A 389 6.32 21.74 -22.81
N CYS A 390 6.39 21.13 -21.62
CA CYS A 390 7.54 21.18 -20.72
C CYS A 390 7.86 19.82 -20.11
N LEU A 391 9.04 19.70 -19.51
CA LEU A 391 9.45 18.53 -18.73
C LEU A 391 9.33 18.83 -17.23
N THR A 392 8.64 17.97 -16.49
CA THR A 392 8.43 18.10 -15.03
C THR A 392 8.97 16.91 -14.24
N SER A 393 9.61 15.95 -14.92
CA SER A 393 10.12 14.76 -14.28
C SER A 393 11.33 15.08 -13.40
N ALA A 394 11.20 14.85 -12.08
CA ALA A 394 12.31 15.01 -11.13
C ALA A 394 13.41 13.96 -11.31
N THR A 395 13.12 12.87 -12.03
CA THR A 395 14.06 11.84 -12.45
C THR A 395 13.95 11.64 -13.96
N ILE A 396 14.92 10.94 -14.55
CA ILE A 396 14.85 10.53 -15.96
C ILE A 396 13.55 9.72 -16.18
N ARG A 397 12.79 10.10 -17.20
CA ARG A 397 11.52 9.47 -17.57
C ARG A 397 11.76 7.99 -17.93
N LEU A 398 10.80 7.14 -17.58
CA LEU A 398 10.85 5.75 -18.02
C LEU A 398 10.72 5.69 -19.55
N PRO A 399 11.42 4.75 -20.20
CA PRO A 399 11.25 4.53 -21.63
C PRO A 399 9.79 4.21 -21.96
N ALA A 400 9.36 4.59 -23.16
CA ALA A 400 8.02 4.30 -23.63
C ALA A 400 7.76 2.78 -23.61
N ALA A 401 6.52 2.39 -23.31
CA ALA A 401 6.16 0.98 -23.29
C ALA A 401 6.45 0.35 -24.67
N GLY A 402 7.16 -0.77 -24.68
CA GLY A 402 7.54 -1.47 -25.91
C GLY A 402 8.79 -0.92 -26.63
N SER A 403 9.38 0.20 -26.18
CA SER A 403 10.59 0.75 -26.81
C SER A 403 11.86 -0.03 -26.44
N LEU A 404 11.80 -0.85 -25.39
CA LEU A 404 12.86 -1.73 -24.95
C LEU A 404 12.59 -3.16 -25.41
N ARG A 405 13.65 -3.89 -25.77
CA ARG A 405 13.58 -5.30 -26.15
C ARG A 405 14.59 -6.15 -25.38
N ASP A 406 14.16 -7.31 -24.91
CA ASP A 406 15.06 -8.33 -24.38
C ASP A 406 16.10 -8.69 -25.46
N PRO A 407 17.41 -8.56 -25.16
CA PRO A 407 18.46 -8.87 -26.14
C PRO A 407 18.51 -10.34 -26.57
N VAL A 408 17.87 -11.26 -25.83
CA VAL A 408 17.86 -12.69 -26.09
C VAL A 408 16.57 -13.13 -26.78
N SER A 409 15.39 -12.89 -26.20
CA SER A 409 14.12 -13.32 -26.83
C SER A 409 13.62 -12.35 -27.91
N GLY A 410 14.01 -11.07 -27.85
CA GLY A 410 13.48 -10.01 -28.71
C GLY A 410 12.14 -9.44 -28.28
N ASP A 411 11.53 -10.01 -27.24
CA ASP A 411 10.25 -9.57 -26.68
C ASP A 411 10.35 -8.18 -26.03
N PRO A 412 9.25 -7.42 -25.95
CA PRO A 412 9.23 -6.15 -25.23
C PRO A 412 9.66 -6.30 -23.78
N GLY A 413 10.64 -5.49 -23.35
CA GLY A 413 11.12 -5.49 -21.96
C GLY A 413 12.63 -5.52 -21.83
N VAL A 414 13.09 -6.05 -20.70
CA VAL A 414 14.52 -6.19 -20.36
C VAL A 414 14.79 -7.59 -19.84
N ARG A 415 16.06 -8.01 -19.92
CA ARG A 415 16.55 -9.21 -19.26
C ARG A 415 17.15 -8.85 -17.90
N LEU A 416 16.67 -9.51 -16.85
CA LEU A 416 17.24 -9.43 -15.51
C LEU A 416 18.13 -10.65 -15.28
N GLU A 417 19.40 -10.41 -14.94
CA GLU A 417 20.35 -11.43 -14.51
C GLU A 417 20.80 -11.14 -13.08
N ILE A 418 20.88 -12.18 -12.26
CA ILE A 418 21.57 -12.13 -10.97
C ILE A 418 22.86 -12.92 -11.14
N ARG A 419 23.97 -12.27 -10.84
CA ARG A 419 25.31 -12.86 -10.93
C ARG A 419 25.92 -12.99 -9.55
N SER A 420 26.53 -14.12 -9.23
CA SER A 420 27.30 -14.31 -7.99
C SER A 420 28.60 -13.50 -8.02
N ALA A 421 29.32 -13.50 -6.89
CA ALA A 421 30.56 -12.73 -6.74
C ALA A 421 31.68 -13.14 -7.71
N ASP A 422 31.68 -14.40 -8.17
CA ASP A 422 32.57 -14.95 -9.19
C ASP A 422 32.09 -14.71 -10.63
N GLY A 423 30.93 -14.04 -10.80
CA GLY A 423 30.38 -13.65 -12.10
C GLY A 423 29.45 -14.67 -12.76
N ALA A 424 29.22 -15.84 -12.15
CA ALA A 424 28.29 -16.83 -12.69
C ALA A 424 26.83 -16.33 -12.61
N ILE A 425 26.04 -16.58 -13.66
CA ILE A 425 24.61 -16.25 -13.66
C ILE A 425 23.89 -17.30 -12.81
N VAL A 426 23.33 -16.88 -11.68
CA VAL A 426 22.58 -17.73 -10.74
C VAL A 426 21.07 -17.64 -10.96
N HIS A 427 20.61 -16.58 -11.64
CA HIS A 427 19.23 -16.42 -12.05
C HIS A 427 19.14 -15.54 -13.29
N GLU A 428 18.22 -15.85 -14.19
CA GLU A 428 17.96 -15.07 -15.40
C GLU A 428 16.46 -15.11 -15.73
N VAL A 429 15.85 -13.95 -16.02
CA VAL A 429 14.42 -13.85 -16.37
C VAL A 429 14.11 -12.68 -17.29
N ALA A 430 13.20 -12.86 -18.25
CA ALA A 430 12.62 -11.75 -19.03
C ALA A 430 11.59 -11.03 -18.18
N ILE A 431 11.67 -9.69 -18.15
CA ILE A 431 10.68 -8.87 -17.48
C ILE A 431 10.18 -7.78 -18.43
N PRO A 432 8.86 -7.54 -18.51
CA PRO A 432 8.26 -6.60 -19.46
C PRO A 432 8.43 -5.12 -19.07
N SER A 433 9.27 -4.83 -18.07
CA SER A 433 9.38 -3.52 -17.41
C SER A 433 10.84 -3.20 -17.07
N SER A 434 11.25 -1.94 -17.25
CA SER A 434 12.57 -1.44 -16.80
C SER A 434 12.61 -0.99 -15.33
N VAL A 435 11.52 -1.25 -14.60
CA VAL A 435 11.39 -0.98 -13.15
C VAL A 435 11.23 -2.30 -12.44
N VAL A 436 12.13 -2.56 -11.48
CA VAL A 436 12.11 -3.75 -10.62
C VAL A 436 12.19 -3.31 -9.16
N THR A 437 11.28 -3.82 -8.35
CA THR A 437 11.15 -3.50 -6.93
C THR A 437 11.46 -4.72 -6.06
N TRP A 438 12.26 -4.53 -5.01
CA TRP A 438 12.75 -5.62 -4.15
C TRP A 438 11.63 -6.36 -3.39
N TRP A 439 10.53 -5.69 -3.08
CA TRP A 439 9.43 -6.25 -2.28
C TRP A 439 8.51 -7.20 -3.06
N ASP A 440 8.63 -7.29 -4.40
CA ASP A 440 7.70 -8.02 -5.28
C ASP A 440 8.34 -9.24 -5.94
N GLY A 441 9.01 -10.10 -5.18
CA GLY A 441 9.43 -11.41 -5.69
C GLY A 441 10.70 -11.38 -6.54
N LEU A 442 11.70 -10.58 -6.15
CA LEU A 442 13.07 -10.88 -6.58
C LEU A 442 13.45 -12.29 -6.08
N PRO A 443 14.14 -13.10 -6.91
CA PRO A 443 14.58 -14.44 -6.51
C PRO A 443 15.51 -14.34 -5.30
N GLU A 444 15.47 -15.31 -4.38
CA GLU A 444 16.37 -15.37 -3.21
C GLU A 444 17.85 -15.22 -3.58
N ALA A 445 18.22 -15.53 -4.82
CA ALA A 445 19.55 -15.28 -5.36
C ALA A 445 20.06 -13.84 -5.19
N VAL A 446 19.17 -12.83 -5.07
CA VAL A 446 19.61 -11.44 -4.79
C VAL A 446 20.21 -11.26 -3.39
N ASP A 447 19.86 -12.14 -2.44
CA ASP A 447 20.39 -12.10 -1.08
C ASP A 447 21.76 -12.77 -0.95
N ILE A 448 22.26 -13.40 -2.03
CA ILE A 448 23.61 -13.99 -2.06
C ILE A 448 24.64 -12.85 -1.85
N PRO A 449 25.51 -12.94 -0.84
CA PRO A 449 26.53 -11.92 -0.59
C PRO A 449 27.43 -11.68 -1.81
N GLY A 450 27.61 -10.41 -2.17
CA GLY A 450 28.43 -10.02 -3.32
C GLY A 450 27.75 -10.21 -4.68
N SER A 451 26.46 -10.57 -4.71
CA SER A 451 25.71 -10.68 -5.96
C SER A 451 25.55 -9.33 -6.68
N GLN A 452 25.40 -9.39 -8.00
CA GLN A 452 25.15 -8.26 -8.87
C GLN A 452 23.83 -8.46 -9.61
N VAL A 453 23.01 -7.42 -9.66
CA VAL A 453 21.80 -7.38 -10.48
C VAL A 453 22.13 -6.66 -11.78
N VAL A 454 22.00 -7.34 -12.91
CA VAL A 454 22.30 -6.81 -14.24
C VAL A 454 21.01 -6.76 -15.05
N MET A 455 20.62 -5.56 -15.48
CA MET A 455 19.47 -5.37 -16.38
C MET A 455 19.98 -5.04 -17.79
N ARG A 456 19.65 -5.88 -18.77
CA ARG A 456 20.10 -5.76 -20.16
C ARG A 456 18.92 -5.50 -21.08
N THR A 457 19.10 -4.63 -22.06
CA THR A 457 18.07 -4.30 -23.05
C THR A 457 18.71 -3.91 -24.37
N ARG A 458 17.94 -4.03 -25.45
CA ARG A 458 18.16 -3.30 -26.70
C ARG A 458 17.22 -2.11 -26.72
N TYR A 459 17.72 -0.99 -27.22
CA TYR A 459 16.95 0.23 -27.41
C TYR A 459 17.22 0.76 -28.81
N ARG A 460 16.15 1.13 -29.54
CA ARG A 460 16.26 1.79 -30.84
C ARG A 460 15.65 3.18 -30.71
N ALA A 461 16.46 4.21 -30.89
CA ALA A 461 15.98 5.58 -30.93
C ALA A 461 15.01 5.78 -32.10
N GLU A 462 13.90 6.48 -31.83
CA GLU A 462 12.90 6.81 -32.85
C GLU A 462 13.23 8.11 -33.60
N VAL A 463 14.05 8.95 -32.98
CA VAL A 463 14.48 10.25 -33.50
C VAL A 463 15.99 10.37 -33.36
N ASP A 464 16.62 11.03 -34.32
CA ASP A 464 18.04 11.38 -34.24
C ASP A 464 18.27 12.51 -33.23
N GLY A 465 19.47 12.54 -32.65
CA GLY A 465 19.92 13.63 -31.78
C GLY A 465 20.46 13.16 -30.43
N PRO A 466 20.65 14.08 -29.47
CA PRO A 466 21.10 13.73 -28.14
C PRO A 466 20.04 12.94 -27.35
N HIS A 467 20.49 11.90 -26.65
CA HIS A 467 19.66 11.08 -25.77
C HIS A 467 20.21 11.13 -24.34
N VAL A 468 19.32 11.26 -23.37
CA VAL A 468 19.67 11.21 -21.94
C VAL A 468 19.37 9.81 -21.43
N LEU A 469 20.42 9.12 -20.98
CA LEU A 469 20.34 7.79 -20.38
C LEU A 469 20.64 7.87 -18.90
N GLY A 470 20.00 7.04 -18.11
CA GLY A 470 20.45 6.86 -16.73
C GLY A 470 19.73 5.74 -16.00
N ALA A 471 20.18 5.53 -14.77
CA ALA A 471 19.63 4.51 -13.90
C ALA A 471 19.55 5.06 -12.49
N ALA A 472 18.59 4.58 -11.72
CA ALA A 472 18.48 4.86 -10.29
C ALA A 472 18.47 3.54 -9.55
N ALA A 473 19.38 3.36 -8.60
CA ALA A 473 19.35 2.20 -7.72
C ALA A 473 19.76 2.51 -6.29
N VAL A 474 19.97 1.50 -5.45
CA VAL A 474 20.69 1.67 -4.17
C VAL A 474 21.94 0.81 -4.18
N GLY A 475 23.07 1.42 -3.82
CA GLY A 475 24.38 0.80 -3.90
C GLY A 475 25.16 1.34 -5.10
N LEU A 476 26.06 0.52 -5.64
CA LEU A 476 26.83 0.88 -6.82
C LEU A 476 25.99 0.64 -8.08
N VAL A 477 25.85 1.67 -8.91
CA VAL A 477 25.09 1.62 -10.16
C VAL A 477 26.02 1.95 -11.30
N ARG A 478 26.00 1.12 -12.33
CA ARG A 478 26.75 1.31 -13.58
C ARG A 478 25.79 1.29 -14.75
N VAL A 479 26.00 2.20 -15.70
CA VAL A 479 25.29 2.25 -16.97
C VAL A 479 26.31 2.12 -18.08
N ALA A 480 26.10 1.16 -18.97
CA ALA A 480 26.94 0.93 -20.14
C ALA A 480 26.08 0.79 -21.39
N VAL A 481 26.61 1.25 -22.52
CA VAL A 481 26.00 1.13 -23.86
C VAL A 481 27.05 0.54 -24.78
N ASP A 482 26.68 -0.51 -25.51
CA ASP A 482 27.55 -1.22 -26.46
C ASP A 482 28.94 -1.55 -25.88
N GLY A 483 28.95 -2.02 -24.63
CA GLY A 483 30.16 -2.39 -23.89
C GLY A 483 30.95 -1.22 -23.30
N SER A 484 30.59 0.03 -23.60
CA SER A 484 31.24 1.22 -23.08
C SER A 484 30.51 1.75 -21.84
N GLN A 485 31.21 1.85 -20.70
CA GLN A 485 30.63 2.43 -19.48
C GLN A 485 30.44 3.94 -19.65
N LEU A 486 29.19 4.40 -19.52
CA LEU A 486 28.82 5.82 -19.62
C LEU A 486 28.76 6.51 -18.26
N ALA A 487 28.33 5.81 -17.22
CA ALA A 487 28.18 6.37 -15.89
C ALA A 487 28.39 5.32 -14.79
N GLU A 488 28.97 5.75 -13.67
CA GLU A 488 29.03 5.01 -12.42
C GLU A 488 28.70 5.96 -11.27
N ALA A 489 27.80 5.53 -10.37
CA ALA A 489 27.49 6.28 -9.16
C ALA A 489 27.19 5.33 -8.02
N ARG A 490 27.61 5.71 -6.80
CA ARG A 490 27.15 5.05 -5.57
C ARG A 490 25.98 5.83 -5.00
N THR A 491 24.80 5.26 -5.09
CA THR A 491 23.61 5.78 -4.42
C THR A 491 23.59 5.28 -2.99
N LEU A 492 23.58 6.21 -2.05
CA LEU A 492 23.49 5.85 -0.65
C LEU A 492 22.11 5.25 -0.38
N PRO A 493 22.05 4.23 0.48
CA PRO A 493 20.77 3.85 1.03
C PRO A 493 20.10 5.03 1.73
N PRO A 494 18.76 5.14 1.68
CA PRO A 494 18.05 6.15 2.46
C PRO A 494 18.52 6.09 3.91
N ARG A 495 18.77 7.25 4.54
CA ARG A 495 19.20 7.34 5.95
C ARG A 495 18.06 6.91 6.88
N CYS A 496 17.71 5.63 6.91
CA CYS A 496 16.91 5.02 7.97
C CYS A 496 17.88 4.30 8.92
N ARG A 497 18.10 4.87 10.10
CA ARG A 497 18.88 4.23 11.18
C ARG A 497 18.02 3.12 11.80
N CYS A 498 18.01 1.92 11.21
CA CYS A 498 17.77 0.65 11.90
C CYS A 498 18.01 -0.53 10.93
N SER A 499 18.48 -1.63 11.51
CA SER A 499 19.03 -2.83 10.89
C SER A 499 18.02 -3.69 10.12
N PHE A 500 17.70 -3.31 8.89
CA PHE A 500 17.49 -4.25 7.78
C PHE A 500 17.67 -3.51 6.45
N ALA A 501 18.03 -4.25 5.41
CA ALA A 501 18.58 -3.72 4.18
C ALA A 501 17.73 -2.55 3.60
N PRO A 502 18.38 -1.42 3.28
CA PRO A 502 17.71 -0.24 2.75
C PRO A 502 17.00 -0.58 1.45
N ALA A 503 15.75 -0.14 1.31
CA ALA A 503 14.92 -0.28 0.11
C ALA A 503 15.72 0.06 -1.17
N ARG A 504 16.15 -0.96 -1.92
CA ARG A 504 16.90 -0.79 -3.17
C ARG A 504 15.94 -0.81 -4.37
N ARG A 505 15.56 0.37 -4.88
CA ARG A 505 14.77 0.51 -6.11
C ARG A 505 15.69 0.63 -7.31
N TRP A 506 15.80 -0.39 -8.17
CA TRP A 506 16.55 -0.31 -9.42
C TRP A 506 15.64 0.18 -10.56
N ARG A 507 16.08 1.18 -11.32
CA ARG A 507 15.43 1.77 -12.49
C ARG A 507 16.49 1.90 -13.57
N CYS A 508 16.20 1.42 -14.77
CA CYS A 508 16.90 1.85 -15.97
C CYS A 508 15.96 2.74 -16.79
N ALA A 509 16.44 3.92 -17.15
CA ALA A 509 15.69 4.96 -17.83
C ALA A 509 16.45 5.41 -19.10
N TRP A 510 15.73 5.51 -20.22
CA TRP A 510 16.26 5.91 -21.52
C TRP A 510 15.35 7.01 -22.04
N ASN A 511 15.89 8.16 -22.42
CA ASN A 511 15.09 9.24 -23.01
C ASN A 511 15.74 9.82 -24.25
N THR A 512 14.90 10.10 -25.25
CA THR A 512 15.22 10.99 -26.36
C THR A 512 14.72 12.38 -26.00
N ALA A 513 15.51 13.41 -26.25
CA ALA A 513 14.97 14.77 -26.26
C ALA A 513 15.67 15.55 -27.39
N PRO A 514 14.92 16.09 -28.36
CA PRO A 514 15.42 17.23 -29.12
C PRO A 514 15.56 18.40 -28.14
N THR A 515 16.68 19.11 -28.23
CA THR A 515 16.92 20.38 -27.51
C THR A 515 15.88 21.43 -27.81
#